data_AF-A0A453R2F0-F1
#
_entry.id   AF-A0A453R2F0-F1
#
_cell.length_a   1.000
_cell.length_b   1.000
_cell.length_c   1.000
_cell.angle_alpha   90.00
_cell.angle_beta   90.00
_cell.angle_gamma   90.00
#
_symmetry.space_group_name_H-M   'P 1'
#
loop_
_entity.id
_entity.type
_entity.pdbx_description
1 polymer ?
#
loop_
_entity_poly.entity_id
_entity_poly.type
_entity_poly.pdbx_seq_one_letter_code
_entity_poly.pdbx_strand_id
1 'polypeptide(L)'
;GDHLQATGGGSYKFGDDFRQKLGVSLDKLDEMDSVVSGANFLLQNVPGAAFTHMSGKMNSIDISPDNLFPYLLVNIGSGVSILKVTGNGKFERVTGTHIGGGTMFGLAKLLTGCKSYDEFLQLSQKGDNFVLDLVVKDICGELACQKQGLSTSTLASSFGKVITSMKKLADYKPEDLASALLSAFTYNIAQISFLVASLLGLRRVFFGGSYIRGHKSTMDNISYALNFWSESQMQASFLQHEGYLGALGALMSYGDPRDENLNLEESQEENSHEAAGPTDVTSADEHNDSNIFPYLLVNIGSGVSMIEVIGKGKFERIIGSHLGGGTILGLARLLTGCSSYEEFLDLSRRGDNLAVDLTVGDIYGERGYPKIGLPASTTAASFGKVNSGKLSEYKAEDLAAALLNSFTYNIGQIAYFVANLSGLKRIFFRGAYVCGHEKTMDKISRSLKYWSKGEVQTTFLCHEGFLGTLGAFWSYENMGIDGLASHEVIREVLLGAPYTGQFPSSPLTREQENVGDTE
;
A
#
# COMPACT_ATOMS: atom_id res chain seq x y z
N GLY A 1 11.20 4.76 43.23
CA GLY A 1 10.52 3.50 42.89
C GLY A 1 11.35 2.83 41.82
N ASP A 2 11.10 1.57 41.53
CA ASP A 2 11.84 0.87 40.47
C ASP A 2 11.44 1.45 39.10
N HIS A 3 12.44 1.67 38.24
CA HIS A 3 12.30 2.20 36.89
C HIS A 3 12.61 1.10 35.87
N LEU A 4 11.79 1.03 34.81
CA LEU A 4 11.98 0.08 33.72
C LEU A 4 11.95 0.82 32.38
N GLN A 5 13.07 0.74 31.64
CA GLN A 5 13.13 1.19 30.25
C GLN A 5 12.14 0.40 29.40
N ALA A 6 11.21 1.10 28.75
CA ALA A 6 10.16 0.50 27.95
C ALA A 6 9.93 1.30 26.67
N THR A 7 9.69 0.61 25.56
CA THR A 7 9.48 1.23 24.25
C THR A 7 8.17 0.76 23.61
N GLY A 8 7.85 1.33 22.44
CA GLY A 8 6.66 1.00 21.67
C GLY A 8 5.37 1.53 22.28
N GLY A 9 4.29 1.45 21.51
CA GLY A 9 2.97 1.96 21.93
C GLY A 9 2.44 1.40 23.26
N GLY A 10 2.81 0.16 23.60
CA GLY A 10 2.42 -0.46 24.87
C GLY A 10 2.95 0.28 26.11
N SER A 11 4.13 0.91 26.02
CA SER A 11 4.70 1.70 27.12
C SER A 11 3.87 2.94 27.45
N TYR A 12 3.16 3.49 26.46
CA TYR A 12 2.22 4.59 26.66
C TYR A 12 0.89 4.08 27.22
N LYS A 13 0.33 3.04 26.58
CA LYS A 13 -0.99 2.50 26.91
C LYS A 13 -1.08 1.86 28.30
N PHE A 14 -0.03 1.17 28.73
CA PHE A 14 -0.04 0.39 29.98
C PHE A 14 0.81 1.03 31.10
N GLY A 15 1.32 2.26 30.91
CA GLY A 15 2.19 2.91 31.89
C GLY A 15 1.55 3.06 33.28
N ASP A 16 0.27 3.44 33.34
CA ASP A 16 -0.46 3.55 34.62
C ASP A 16 -0.74 2.17 35.23
N ASP A 17 -1.01 1.14 34.42
CA ASP A 17 -1.17 -0.23 34.89
C ASP A 17 0.10 -0.74 35.57
N PHE A 18 1.28 -0.50 34.99
CA PHE A 18 2.58 -0.87 35.59
C PHE A 18 2.78 -0.15 36.93
N ARG A 19 2.49 1.15 37.00
CA ARG A 19 2.65 1.93 38.22
C ARG A 19 1.68 1.46 39.31
N GLN A 20 0.41 1.25 38.99
CA GLN A 20 -0.63 0.93 39.97
C GLN A 20 -0.57 -0.53 40.44
N LYS A 21 -0.30 -1.48 39.53
CA LYS A 21 -0.34 -2.92 39.84
C LYS A 21 1.01 -3.47 40.30
N LEU A 22 2.11 -2.92 39.80
CA LEU A 22 3.46 -3.44 40.04
C LEU A 22 4.35 -2.47 40.83
N GLY A 23 3.95 -1.21 41.02
CA GLY A 23 4.77 -0.19 41.68
C GLY A 23 5.99 0.26 40.86
N VAL A 24 6.04 -0.10 39.56
CA VAL A 24 7.16 0.19 38.65
C VAL A 24 6.78 1.36 37.73
N SER A 25 7.68 2.34 37.58
CA SER A 25 7.51 3.40 36.58
C SER A 25 8.20 3.03 35.28
N LEU A 26 7.54 3.29 34.15
CA LEU A 26 8.12 3.07 32.83
C LEU A 26 8.85 4.32 32.35
N ASP A 27 10.15 4.18 32.10
CA ASP A 27 10.94 5.18 31.39
C ASP A 27 10.74 4.93 29.89
N LYS A 28 9.98 5.83 29.25
CA LYS A 28 9.48 5.61 27.89
C LYS A 28 10.53 6.03 26.88
N LEU A 29 10.94 5.08 26.04
CA LEU A 29 11.81 5.29 24.90
C LEU A 29 11.00 5.34 23.61
N ASP A 30 11.53 6.04 22.63
CA ASP A 30 10.94 6.11 21.30
C ASP A 30 11.02 4.74 20.59
N GLU A 31 9.94 4.36 19.92
CA GLU A 31 9.82 3.05 19.27
C GLU A 31 10.85 2.86 18.16
N MET A 32 11.02 3.87 17.30
CA MET A 32 11.88 3.75 16.13
C MET A 32 13.34 3.87 16.52
N ASP A 33 13.69 4.76 17.45
CA ASP A 33 15.05 4.82 18.00
C ASP A 33 15.45 3.47 18.60
N SER A 34 14.56 2.86 19.39
CA SER A 34 14.81 1.56 20.02
C SER A 34 14.95 0.44 18.98
N VAL A 35 14.08 0.38 17.98
CA VAL A 35 14.14 -0.63 16.92
C VAL A 35 15.43 -0.51 16.10
N VAL A 36 15.84 0.71 15.72
CA VAL A 36 17.07 0.94 14.96
C VAL A 36 18.31 0.64 15.80
N SER A 37 18.31 1.03 17.08
CA SER A 37 19.38 0.73 18.02
C SER A 37 19.59 -0.78 18.18
N GLY A 38 18.50 -1.54 18.40
CA GLY A 38 18.56 -2.99 18.49
C GLY A 38 18.98 -3.68 17.19
N ALA A 39 18.55 -3.15 16.03
CA ALA A 39 18.97 -3.68 14.73
C ALA A 39 20.48 -3.49 14.49
N ASN A 40 21.00 -2.28 14.74
CA ASN A 40 22.43 -1.98 14.62
C ASN A 40 23.26 -2.86 15.53
N PHE A 41 22.81 -3.07 16.77
CA PHE A 41 23.51 -3.95 17.71
C PHE A 41 23.66 -5.37 17.20
N LEU A 42 22.55 -5.98 16.73
CA LEU A 42 22.59 -7.32 16.16
C LEU A 42 23.54 -7.39 14.97
N LEU A 43 23.41 -6.45 14.03
CA LEU A 43 24.18 -6.44 12.79
C LEU A 43 25.69 -6.17 13.01
N GLN A 44 26.06 -5.45 14.06
CA GLN A 44 27.45 -5.09 14.35
C GLN A 44 28.15 -6.06 15.32
N ASN A 45 27.40 -6.64 16.27
CA ASN A 45 28.00 -7.33 17.43
C ASN A 45 27.67 -8.82 17.52
N VAL A 46 26.69 -9.31 16.74
CA VAL A 46 26.26 -10.71 16.80
C VAL A 46 26.56 -11.39 15.46
N PRO A 47 27.63 -12.20 15.37
CA PRO A 47 27.94 -12.97 14.16
C PRO A 47 26.76 -13.84 13.71
N GLY A 48 26.47 -13.84 12.42
CA GLY A 48 25.35 -14.60 11.86
C GLY A 48 23.94 -14.09 12.24
N ALA A 49 23.83 -12.88 12.81
CA ALA A 49 22.52 -12.31 13.16
C ALA A 49 21.64 -12.00 11.95
N ALA A 50 22.24 -11.86 10.76
CA ALA A 50 21.54 -11.66 9.50
C ALA A 50 21.68 -12.88 8.58
N PHE A 51 20.60 -13.21 7.87
CA PHE A 51 20.60 -14.32 6.92
C PHE A 51 19.62 -14.08 5.77
N THR A 52 19.84 -14.79 4.67
CA THR A 52 18.91 -14.89 3.53
C THR A 52 18.10 -16.17 3.67
N HIS A 53 16.85 -16.18 3.18
CA HIS A 53 16.04 -17.39 3.12
C HIS A 53 15.26 -17.43 1.80
N MET A 54 15.56 -18.39 0.92
CA MET A 54 14.85 -18.54 -0.35
C MET A 54 14.75 -20.01 -0.75
N SER A 55 13.55 -20.44 -1.14
CA SER A 55 13.26 -21.82 -1.54
C SER A 55 13.68 -22.82 -0.45
N GLY A 56 13.41 -22.49 0.81
CA GLY A 56 13.77 -23.30 1.98
C GLY A 56 15.26 -23.35 2.32
N LYS A 57 16.12 -22.63 1.59
CA LYS A 57 17.57 -22.54 1.87
C LYS A 57 17.87 -21.27 2.66
N MET A 58 18.55 -21.44 3.79
CA MET A 58 19.03 -20.35 4.64
C MET A 58 20.54 -20.17 4.44
N ASN A 59 21.00 -18.94 4.18
CA ASN A 59 22.43 -18.63 4.13
C ASN A 59 22.74 -17.44 5.04
N SER A 60 23.70 -17.60 5.96
CA SER A 60 24.18 -16.52 6.82
C SER A 60 24.78 -15.39 6.00
N ILE A 61 24.60 -14.16 6.44
CA ILE A 61 25.24 -12.97 5.87
C ILE A 61 26.19 -12.41 6.93
N ASP A 62 27.48 -12.45 6.65
CA ASP A 62 28.46 -11.72 7.44
C ASP A 62 28.66 -10.33 6.84
N ILE A 63 28.33 -9.32 7.64
CA ILE A 63 28.44 -7.92 7.24
C ILE A 63 29.53 -7.30 8.08
N SER A 64 30.57 -6.77 7.44
CA SER A 64 31.56 -5.97 8.14
C SER A 64 30.88 -4.75 8.77
N PRO A 65 31.10 -4.47 10.07
CA PRO A 65 30.58 -3.28 10.72
C PRO A 65 30.94 -1.98 9.98
N ASP A 66 32.12 -1.92 9.35
CA ASP A 66 32.61 -0.76 8.60
C ASP A 66 31.85 -0.52 7.27
N ASN A 67 31.09 -1.51 6.81
CA ASN A 67 30.32 -1.46 5.57
C ASN A 67 28.83 -1.76 5.81
N LEU A 68 28.29 -1.45 7.00
CA LEU A 68 26.89 -1.72 7.35
C LEU A 68 25.89 -0.72 6.74
N PHE A 69 26.27 0.55 6.61
CA PHE A 69 25.36 1.61 6.19
C PHE A 69 25.58 2.02 4.73
N PRO A 70 24.55 2.56 4.04
CA PRO A 70 23.15 2.64 4.46
C PRO A 70 22.38 1.33 4.23
N TYR A 71 21.27 1.15 4.94
CA TYR A 71 20.33 0.06 4.69
C TYR A 71 18.88 0.48 4.91
N LEU A 72 17.96 -0.28 4.32
CA LEU A 72 16.53 -0.14 4.56
C LEU A 72 16.09 -1.16 5.63
N LEU A 73 15.46 -0.69 6.71
CA LEU A 73 14.82 -1.53 7.71
C LEU A 73 13.31 -1.52 7.50
N VAL A 74 12.75 -2.67 7.17
CA VAL A 74 11.31 -2.88 7.04
C VAL A 74 10.83 -3.58 8.30
N ASN A 75 10.35 -2.80 9.27
CA ASN A 75 9.86 -3.32 10.55
C ASN A 75 8.36 -3.63 10.45
N ILE A 76 8.01 -4.91 10.45
CA ILE A 76 6.65 -5.42 10.24
C ILE A 76 6.02 -5.83 11.59
N GLY A 77 5.18 -4.94 12.12
CA GLY A 77 4.37 -5.16 13.32
C GLY A 77 2.89 -5.22 12.98
N SER A 78 2.04 -4.52 13.76
CA SER A 78 0.62 -4.35 13.42
C SER A 78 0.44 -3.64 12.07
N GLY A 79 1.15 -2.54 11.88
CA GLY A 79 1.43 -1.93 10.57
C GLY A 79 2.86 -2.21 10.12
N VAL A 80 3.36 -1.44 9.18
CA VAL A 80 4.74 -1.53 8.69
C VAL A 80 5.40 -0.15 8.72
N SER A 81 6.58 -0.07 9.31
CA SER A 81 7.44 1.12 9.25
C SER A 81 8.67 0.83 8.42
N ILE A 82 8.97 1.70 7.46
CA ILE A 82 10.11 1.57 6.55
C ILE A 82 11.08 2.71 6.85
N LEU A 83 12.25 2.33 7.38
CA LEU A 83 13.25 3.25 7.90
C LEU A 83 14.52 3.17 7.04
N LYS A 84 15.05 4.31 6.61
CA LYS A 84 16.39 4.38 6.00
C LYS A 84 17.39 4.69 7.09
N VAL A 85 18.30 3.75 7.34
CA VAL A 85 19.33 3.87 8.38
C VAL A 85 20.65 4.20 7.70
N THR A 86 21.27 5.29 8.14
CA THR A 86 22.52 5.82 7.56
C THR A 86 23.69 5.80 8.53
N GLY A 87 23.43 5.47 9.80
CA GLY A 87 24.44 5.31 10.83
C GLY A 87 23.82 4.98 12.18
N ASN A 88 24.66 4.80 13.20
CA ASN A 88 24.21 4.65 14.58
C ASN A 88 23.47 5.92 15.02
N GLY A 89 22.22 5.77 15.49
CA GLY A 89 21.36 6.90 15.86
C GLY A 89 20.92 7.80 14.69
N LYS A 90 21.26 7.47 13.44
CA LYS A 90 20.96 8.28 12.25
C LYS A 90 20.04 7.52 11.30
N PHE A 91 18.76 7.83 11.36
CA PHE A 91 17.76 7.25 10.48
C PHE A 91 16.61 8.23 10.21
N GLU A 92 15.87 7.94 9.15
CA GLU A 92 14.61 8.62 8.83
C GLU A 92 13.52 7.58 8.56
N ARG A 93 12.29 7.88 8.98
CA ARG A 93 11.13 7.11 8.56
C ARG A 93 10.69 7.58 7.18
N VAL A 94 11.08 6.82 6.17
CA VAL A 94 10.76 7.15 4.77
C VAL A 94 9.26 7.05 4.54
N THR A 95 8.64 5.97 5.00
CA THR A 95 7.20 5.73 4.83
C THR A 95 6.72 4.57 5.72
N GLY A 96 5.46 4.16 5.54
CA GLY A 96 4.92 2.92 6.08
C GLY A 96 3.61 2.54 5.41
N THR A 97 3.11 1.35 5.71
CA THR A 97 1.79 0.88 5.26
C THR A 97 1.00 0.35 6.45
N HIS A 98 -0.31 0.61 6.47
CA HIS A 98 -1.19 0.02 7.47
C HIS A 98 -1.53 -1.45 7.15
N ILE A 99 -1.15 -1.95 5.97
CA ILE A 99 -1.30 -3.35 5.60
C ILE A 99 -0.10 -4.13 6.15
N GLY A 100 -0.16 -4.39 7.46
CA GLY A 100 0.84 -5.17 8.20
C GLY A 100 0.25 -6.43 8.83
N GLY A 101 0.87 -6.89 9.92
CA GLY A 101 0.46 -8.08 10.64
C GLY A 101 -0.92 -7.98 11.29
N GLY A 102 -1.32 -6.76 11.71
CA GLY A 102 -2.65 -6.52 12.28
C GLY A 102 -3.76 -6.71 11.25
N THR A 103 -3.54 -6.25 10.01
CA THR A 103 -4.50 -6.45 8.92
C THR A 103 -4.62 -7.88 8.51
N MET A 104 -3.49 -8.54 8.26
CA MET A 104 -3.51 -9.93 7.84
C MET A 104 -4.10 -10.81 8.96
N PHE A 105 -3.77 -10.58 10.24
CA PHE A 105 -4.32 -11.40 11.32
C PHE A 105 -5.81 -11.11 11.60
N GLY A 106 -6.24 -9.84 11.49
CA GLY A 106 -7.65 -9.48 11.59
C GLY A 106 -8.49 -10.18 10.51
N LEU A 107 -8.05 -10.12 9.26
CA LEU A 107 -8.70 -10.86 8.16
C LEU A 107 -8.63 -12.38 8.35
N ALA A 108 -7.50 -12.91 8.82
CA ALA A 108 -7.34 -14.33 9.09
C ALA A 108 -8.36 -14.83 10.13
N LYS A 109 -8.57 -14.09 11.22
CA LYS A 109 -9.60 -14.43 12.21
C LYS A 109 -10.98 -14.52 11.59
N LEU A 110 -11.37 -13.52 10.80
CA LEU A 110 -12.71 -13.46 10.19
C LEU A 110 -12.94 -14.55 9.15
N LEU A 111 -11.90 -14.89 8.36
CA LEU A 111 -12.02 -15.82 7.25
C LEU A 111 -11.80 -17.28 7.66
N THR A 112 -10.92 -17.54 8.63
CA THR A 112 -10.51 -18.91 8.99
C THR A 112 -11.01 -19.35 10.36
N GLY A 113 -11.39 -18.41 11.23
CA GLY A 113 -11.72 -18.69 12.63
C GLY A 113 -10.50 -18.97 13.53
N CYS A 114 -9.26 -18.80 13.04
CA CYS A 114 -8.05 -19.00 13.84
C CYS A 114 -8.04 -18.11 15.09
N LYS A 115 -7.52 -18.62 16.21
CA LYS A 115 -7.49 -17.93 17.50
C LYS A 115 -6.14 -17.27 17.78
N SER A 116 -5.07 -17.81 17.20
CA SER A 116 -3.71 -17.29 17.36
C SER A 116 -3.02 -17.11 16.01
N TYR A 117 -2.00 -16.26 15.99
CA TYR A 117 -1.20 -16.05 14.80
C TYR A 117 -0.43 -17.33 14.41
N ASP A 118 0.01 -18.11 15.40
CA ASP A 118 0.71 -19.38 15.15
C ASP A 118 -0.21 -20.42 14.51
N GLU A 119 -1.49 -20.47 14.91
CA GLU A 119 -2.51 -21.32 14.27
C GLU A 119 -2.75 -20.89 12.82
N PHE A 120 -2.88 -19.59 12.55
CA PHE A 120 -2.98 -19.07 11.18
C PHE A 120 -1.80 -19.51 10.31
N LEU A 121 -0.57 -19.42 10.83
CA LEU A 121 0.62 -19.81 10.07
C LEU A 121 0.65 -21.33 9.81
N GLN A 122 0.22 -22.14 10.76
CA GLN A 122 0.07 -23.59 10.55
C GLN A 122 -0.98 -23.93 9.49
N LEU A 123 -2.10 -23.18 9.43
CA LEU A 123 -3.10 -23.31 8.37
C LEU A 123 -2.52 -22.94 7.01
N SER A 124 -1.81 -21.81 6.92
CA SER A 124 -1.24 -21.31 5.67
C SER A 124 -0.26 -22.29 5.01
N GLN A 125 0.49 -23.06 5.79
CA GLN A 125 1.43 -24.07 5.30
C GLN A 125 0.77 -25.29 4.66
N LYS A 126 -0.52 -25.50 4.92
CA LYS A 126 -1.29 -26.66 4.42
C LYS A 126 -2.25 -26.29 3.29
N GLY A 127 -2.35 -25.01 2.96
CA GLY A 127 -3.31 -24.48 2.00
C GLY A 127 -2.73 -24.26 0.61
N ASP A 128 -3.63 -24.24 -0.37
CA ASP A 128 -3.32 -23.90 -1.76
C ASP A 128 -3.96 -22.55 -2.12
N ASN A 129 -3.13 -21.52 -2.28
CA ASN A 129 -3.60 -20.18 -2.65
C ASN A 129 -4.18 -20.13 -4.07
N PHE A 130 -3.79 -21.03 -4.99
CA PHE A 130 -4.32 -21.07 -6.35
C PHE A 130 -5.82 -21.41 -6.42
N VAL A 131 -6.41 -21.87 -5.31
CA VAL A 131 -7.87 -22.07 -5.18
C VAL A 131 -8.62 -20.73 -5.20
N LEU A 132 -8.03 -19.67 -4.66
CA LEU A 132 -8.65 -18.33 -4.56
C LEU A 132 -8.01 -17.31 -5.50
N ASP A 133 -6.73 -17.47 -5.79
CA ASP A 133 -5.95 -16.53 -6.57
C ASP A 133 -6.19 -16.70 -8.07
N LEU A 134 -6.44 -15.58 -8.75
CA LEU A 134 -6.53 -15.51 -10.21
C LEU A 134 -5.11 -15.32 -10.78
N VAL A 135 -4.68 -16.23 -11.66
CA VAL A 135 -3.37 -16.18 -12.31
C VAL A 135 -3.50 -15.82 -13.79
N VAL A 136 -2.39 -15.43 -14.43
CA VAL A 136 -2.40 -14.94 -15.82
C VAL A 136 -2.99 -15.96 -16.81
N LYS A 137 -2.74 -17.27 -16.62
CA LYS A 137 -3.35 -18.29 -17.49
C LYS A 137 -4.88 -18.34 -17.39
N ASP A 138 -5.46 -17.95 -16.25
CA ASP A 138 -6.91 -17.92 -16.06
C ASP A 138 -7.55 -16.78 -16.86
N ILE A 139 -6.76 -15.76 -17.25
CA ILE A 139 -7.21 -14.59 -18.02
C ILE A 139 -6.95 -14.79 -19.52
N CYS A 140 -5.70 -15.10 -19.88
CA CYS A 140 -5.26 -15.11 -21.27
C CYS A 140 -5.32 -16.51 -21.92
N GLY A 141 -5.45 -17.56 -21.12
CA GLY A 141 -5.24 -18.94 -21.57
C GLY A 141 -3.76 -19.29 -21.74
N GLU A 142 -3.42 -20.58 -21.62
CA GLU A 142 -2.02 -21.04 -21.61
C GLU A 142 -1.27 -20.74 -22.92
N LEU A 143 -1.96 -20.87 -24.06
CA LEU A 143 -1.37 -20.69 -25.38
C LEU A 143 -0.96 -19.23 -25.66
N ALA A 144 -1.73 -18.26 -25.16
CA ALA A 144 -1.41 -16.84 -25.31
C ALA A 144 -0.24 -16.45 -24.40
N CYS A 145 -0.18 -17.02 -23.19
CA CYS A 145 0.92 -16.78 -22.26
C CYS A 145 2.27 -17.20 -22.85
N GLN A 146 2.34 -18.41 -23.44
CA GLN A 146 3.56 -18.91 -24.09
C GLN A 146 4.01 -18.02 -25.25
N LYS A 147 3.08 -17.53 -26.07
CA LYS A 147 3.39 -16.62 -27.18
C LYS A 147 3.89 -15.24 -26.75
N GLN A 148 3.50 -14.79 -25.55
CA GLN A 148 3.88 -13.49 -24.99
C GLN A 148 5.02 -13.58 -23.96
N GLY A 149 5.58 -14.77 -23.71
CA GLY A 149 6.62 -14.97 -22.71
C GLY A 149 6.14 -14.77 -21.26
N LEU A 150 4.83 -14.78 -21.02
CA LEU A 150 4.24 -14.60 -19.69
C LEU A 150 4.24 -15.92 -18.94
N SER A 151 4.72 -15.92 -17.69
CA SER A 151 4.61 -17.09 -16.83
C SER A 151 3.14 -17.35 -16.51
N THR A 152 2.68 -18.57 -16.82
CA THR A 152 1.28 -19.00 -16.65
C THR A 152 0.82 -19.01 -15.19
N SER A 153 1.76 -19.13 -14.25
CA SER A 153 1.50 -19.12 -12.80
C SER A 153 1.62 -17.73 -12.16
N THR A 154 1.94 -16.69 -12.94
CA THR A 154 2.05 -15.32 -12.42
C THR A 154 0.72 -14.90 -11.80
N LEU A 155 0.76 -14.42 -10.57
CA LEU A 155 -0.41 -13.91 -9.86
C LEU A 155 -0.94 -12.64 -10.53
N ALA A 156 -2.20 -12.66 -10.96
CA ALA A 156 -2.87 -11.52 -11.56
C ALA A 156 -3.74 -10.76 -10.54
N SER A 157 -4.49 -11.47 -9.71
CA SER A 157 -5.32 -10.89 -8.65
C SER A 157 -5.46 -11.86 -7.49
N SER A 158 -5.02 -11.45 -6.29
CA SER A 158 -5.28 -12.25 -5.08
C SER A 158 -6.79 -12.33 -4.84
N PHE A 159 -7.30 -13.48 -4.40
CA PHE A 159 -8.75 -13.72 -4.23
C PHE A 159 -9.63 -13.49 -5.48
N GLY A 160 -9.03 -13.30 -6.67
CA GLY A 160 -9.78 -12.93 -7.88
C GLY A 160 -10.76 -14.00 -8.36
N LYS A 161 -10.49 -15.29 -8.09
CA LYS A 161 -11.39 -16.40 -8.46
C LYS A 161 -12.68 -16.41 -7.64
N VAL A 162 -12.69 -15.76 -6.48
CA VAL A 162 -13.87 -15.70 -5.61
C VAL A 162 -15.03 -14.98 -6.30
N ILE A 163 -14.72 -13.99 -7.15
CA ILE A 163 -15.72 -13.16 -7.84
C ILE A 163 -16.60 -13.99 -8.77
N THR A 164 -15.99 -14.90 -9.52
CA THR A 164 -16.68 -15.77 -10.49
C THR A 164 -17.18 -17.07 -9.85
N SER A 165 -16.84 -17.32 -8.59
CA SER A 165 -17.22 -18.53 -7.86
C SER A 165 -18.62 -18.40 -7.27
N MET A 166 -19.40 -19.48 -7.29
CA MET A 166 -20.67 -19.56 -6.55
C MET A 166 -20.48 -19.94 -5.07
N LYS A 167 -19.24 -20.20 -4.65
CA LYS A 167 -18.90 -20.57 -3.27
C LYS A 167 -19.11 -19.40 -2.31
N LYS A 168 -19.52 -19.74 -1.09
CA LYS A 168 -19.55 -18.89 0.10
C LYS A 168 -18.31 -19.17 0.95
N LEU A 169 -18.07 -18.34 1.98
CA LEU A 169 -16.94 -18.50 2.89
C LEU A 169 -16.84 -19.93 3.47
N ALA A 170 -17.97 -20.52 3.89
CA ALA A 170 -18.02 -21.87 4.46
C ALA A 170 -17.64 -23.01 3.49
N ASP A 171 -17.61 -22.74 2.18
CA ASP A 171 -17.24 -23.74 1.16
C ASP A 171 -15.71 -23.78 0.91
N TYR A 172 -14.96 -22.84 1.47
CA TYR A 172 -13.51 -22.78 1.37
C TYR A 172 -12.86 -23.41 2.60
N LYS A 173 -11.73 -24.09 2.37
CA LYS A 173 -10.91 -24.59 3.47
C LYS A 173 -10.23 -23.42 4.18
N PRO A 174 -10.20 -23.40 5.53
CA PRO A 174 -9.44 -22.41 6.30
C PRO A 174 -7.96 -22.33 5.88
N GLU A 175 -7.37 -23.47 5.48
CA GLU A 175 -5.99 -23.56 5.01
C GLU A 175 -5.77 -22.77 3.72
N ASP A 176 -6.63 -22.94 2.71
CA ASP A 176 -6.52 -22.25 1.41
C ASP A 176 -6.69 -20.73 1.59
N LEU A 177 -7.64 -20.33 2.44
CA LEU A 177 -7.85 -18.93 2.83
C LEU A 177 -6.60 -18.36 3.53
N ALA A 178 -6.01 -19.11 4.46
CA ALA A 178 -4.82 -18.68 5.17
C ALA A 178 -3.61 -18.53 4.24
N SER A 179 -3.43 -19.47 3.30
CA SER A 179 -2.35 -19.45 2.31
C SER A 179 -2.48 -18.26 1.35
N ALA A 180 -3.70 -17.98 0.87
CA ALA A 180 -3.98 -16.82 0.01
C ALA A 180 -3.79 -15.49 0.76
N LEU A 181 -4.24 -15.37 2.02
CA LEU A 181 -4.00 -14.18 2.85
C LEU A 181 -2.51 -13.95 3.07
N LEU A 182 -1.77 -14.98 3.49
CA LEU A 182 -0.33 -14.85 3.77
C LEU A 182 0.40 -14.40 2.51
N SER A 183 0.12 -15.00 1.36
CA SER A 183 0.75 -14.65 0.08
C SER A 183 0.42 -13.22 -0.35
N ALA A 184 -0.86 -12.87 -0.41
CA ALA A 184 -1.33 -11.56 -0.85
C ALA A 184 -0.70 -10.40 -0.05
N PHE A 185 -0.73 -10.50 1.27
CA PHE A 185 -0.26 -9.41 2.13
C PHE A 185 1.26 -9.37 2.25
N THR A 186 1.93 -10.52 2.25
CA THR A 186 3.40 -10.56 2.25
C THR A 186 4.00 -10.02 0.95
N TYR A 187 3.41 -10.36 -0.20
CA TYR A 187 3.83 -9.83 -1.50
C TYR A 187 3.63 -8.31 -1.59
N ASN A 188 2.55 -7.78 -1.04
CA ASN A 188 2.35 -6.33 -0.97
C ASN A 188 3.43 -5.62 -0.12
N ILE A 189 3.75 -6.15 1.06
CA ILE A 189 4.81 -5.60 1.91
C ILE A 189 6.16 -5.63 1.16
N ALA A 190 6.48 -6.74 0.50
CA ALA A 190 7.70 -6.87 -0.30
C ALA A 190 7.72 -5.90 -1.50
N GLN A 191 6.59 -5.69 -2.17
CA GLN A 191 6.47 -4.75 -3.29
C GLN A 191 6.73 -3.31 -2.85
N ILE A 192 6.11 -2.87 -1.75
CA ILE A 192 6.35 -1.52 -1.21
C ILE A 192 7.81 -1.38 -0.79
N SER A 193 8.38 -2.41 -0.15
CA SER A 193 9.78 -2.43 0.25
C SER A 193 10.73 -2.30 -0.95
N PHE A 194 10.44 -3.03 -2.04
CA PHE A 194 11.16 -2.95 -3.31
C PHE A 194 11.13 -1.54 -3.89
N LEU A 195 9.94 -0.94 -3.99
CA LEU A 195 9.76 0.40 -4.57
C LEU A 195 10.51 1.45 -3.75
N VAL A 196 10.40 1.40 -2.43
CA VAL A 196 11.10 2.34 -1.53
C VAL A 196 12.62 2.14 -1.60
N ALA A 197 13.10 0.89 -1.59
CA ALA A 197 14.53 0.60 -1.74
C ALA A 197 15.07 1.14 -3.07
N SER A 198 14.31 0.97 -4.16
CA SER A 198 14.67 1.44 -5.51
C SER A 198 14.73 2.96 -5.58
N LEU A 199 13.73 3.66 -5.03
CA LEU A 199 13.71 5.12 -4.94
C LEU A 199 14.92 5.70 -4.19
N LEU A 200 15.41 4.97 -3.18
CA LEU A 200 16.54 5.40 -2.36
C LEU A 200 17.89 4.89 -2.88
N GLY A 201 17.91 4.11 -3.97
CA GLY A 201 19.12 3.47 -4.49
C GLY A 201 19.74 2.44 -3.53
N LEU A 202 18.94 1.86 -2.63
CA LEU A 202 19.41 0.91 -1.61
C LEU A 202 19.22 -0.54 -2.10
N ARG A 203 20.29 -1.34 -2.03
CA ARG A 203 20.21 -2.79 -2.31
C ARG A 203 20.05 -3.65 -1.06
N ARG A 204 20.41 -3.10 0.10
CA ARG A 204 20.39 -3.82 1.38
C ARG A 204 19.08 -3.55 2.11
N VAL A 205 18.24 -4.57 2.18
CA VAL A 205 16.92 -4.51 2.82
C VAL A 205 16.84 -5.57 3.90
N PHE A 206 16.74 -5.13 5.16
CA PHE A 206 16.49 -5.98 6.31
C PHE A 206 15.02 -5.96 6.67
N PHE A 207 14.45 -7.14 6.85
CA PHE A 207 13.10 -7.33 7.35
C PHE A 207 13.17 -7.68 8.84
N GLY A 208 12.42 -6.92 9.63
CA GLY A 208 12.30 -7.08 11.07
C GLY A 208 10.84 -7.16 11.52
N GLY A 209 10.63 -7.36 12.82
CA GLY A 209 9.31 -7.36 13.45
C GLY A 209 8.68 -8.74 13.59
N SER A 210 7.67 -8.81 14.46
CA SER A 210 7.04 -10.07 14.90
C SER A 210 6.08 -10.69 13.87
N TYR A 211 5.92 -10.09 12.69
CA TYR A 211 5.20 -10.72 11.59
C TYR A 211 5.91 -11.97 11.04
N ILE A 212 7.24 -11.95 11.02
CA ILE A 212 8.05 -12.97 10.36
C ILE A 212 8.25 -14.18 11.29
N ARG A 213 8.67 -13.96 12.54
CA ARG A 213 8.86 -14.96 13.62
C ARG A 213 9.54 -16.26 13.17
N GLY A 214 10.50 -16.18 12.25
CA GLY A 214 11.20 -17.34 11.69
C GLY A 214 10.32 -18.28 10.84
N HIS A 215 9.13 -17.85 10.43
CA HIS A 215 8.25 -18.64 9.58
C HIS A 215 8.75 -18.66 8.14
N LYS A 216 9.19 -19.84 7.70
CA LYS A 216 9.81 -20.08 6.39
C LYS A 216 8.94 -19.60 5.22
N SER A 217 7.64 -19.86 5.25
CA SER A 217 6.71 -19.43 4.19
C SER A 217 6.65 -17.90 4.05
N THR A 218 6.64 -17.18 5.16
CA THR A 218 6.68 -15.71 5.15
C THR A 218 7.98 -15.20 4.54
N MET A 219 9.12 -15.75 4.98
CA MET A 219 10.44 -15.38 4.45
C MET A 219 10.59 -15.74 2.97
N ASP A 220 10.13 -16.92 2.55
CA ASP A 220 10.13 -17.33 1.14
C ASP A 220 9.28 -16.41 0.28
N ASN A 221 8.10 -16.00 0.75
CA ASN A 221 7.24 -15.06 0.03
C ASN A 221 7.90 -13.68 -0.12
N ILE A 222 8.52 -13.15 0.95
CA ILE A 222 9.26 -11.87 0.88
C ILE A 222 10.41 -11.98 -0.12
N SER A 223 11.24 -13.02 0.01
CA SER A 223 12.41 -13.23 -0.84
C SER A 223 12.05 -13.44 -2.30
N TYR A 224 11.05 -14.30 -2.58
CA TYR A 224 10.57 -14.55 -3.93
C TYR A 224 10.11 -13.25 -4.59
N ALA A 225 9.28 -12.47 -3.89
CA ALA A 225 8.66 -11.30 -4.46
C ALA A 225 9.68 -10.17 -4.66
N LEU A 226 10.57 -9.93 -3.70
CA LEU A 226 11.65 -8.96 -3.84
C LEU A 226 12.62 -9.36 -4.98
N ASN A 227 12.98 -10.64 -5.09
CA ASN A 227 13.80 -11.14 -6.21
C ASN A 227 13.09 -10.99 -7.56
N PHE A 228 11.77 -11.23 -7.62
CA PHE A 228 10.96 -11.10 -8.82
C PHE A 228 10.91 -9.65 -9.33
N TRP A 229 10.53 -8.68 -8.50
CA TRP A 229 10.43 -7.28 -8.92
C TRP A 229 11.78 -6.61 -9.16
N SER A 230 12.83 -7.04 -8.45
CA SER A 230 14.17 -6.49 -8.65
C SER A 230 14.96 -7.16 -9.77
N GLU A 231 14.40 -8.14 -10.48
CA GLU A 231 15.15 -8.92 -11.48
C GLU A 231 16.47 -9.47 -10.90
N SER A 232 16.39 -10.03 -9.69
CA SER A 232 17.53 -10.55 -8.92
C SER A 232 18.59 -9.51 -8.51
N GLN A 233 18.31 -8.21 -8.60
CA GLN A 233 19.21 -7.14 -8.14
C GLN A 233 19.12 -6.84 -6.64
N MET A 234 18.06 -7.30 -5.96
CA MET A 234 17.85 -7.14 -4.52
C MET A 234 17.61 -8.49 -3.84
N GLN A 235 18.10 -8.61 -2.62
CA GLN A 235 17.92 -9.80 -1.80
C GLN A 235 17.36 -9.44 -0.43
N ALA A 236 16.35 -10.19 0.01
CA ALA A 236 15.76 -10.02 1.33
C ALA A 236 16.70 -10.60 2.39
N SER A 237 17.00 -9.81 3.41
CA SER A 237 17.78 -10.22 4.58
C SER A 237 16.88 -10.19 5.81
N PHE A 238 16.98 -11.22 6.65
CA PHE A 238 16.20 -11.40 7.87
C PHE A 238 17.12 -11.37 9.09
N LEU A 239 16.55 -11.09 10.27
CA LEU A 239 17.29 -11.01 11.52
C LEU A 239 16.85 -12.13 12.47
N GLN A 240 17.79 -12.87 13.05
CA GLN A 240 17.47 -14.00 13.94
C GLN A 240 16.62 -13.62 15.16
N HIS A 241 16.72 -12.35 15.59
CA HIS A 241 15.94 -11.77 16.70
C HIS A 241 15.05 -10.60 16.23
N GLU A 242 14.53 -10.67 15.00
CA GLU A 242 13.65 -9.69 14.36
C GLU A 242 12.50 -9.18 15.22
N GLY A 243 11.89 -10.03 16.07
CA GLY A 243 10.79 -9.66 16.95
C GLY A 243 11.20 -8.88 18.21
N TYR A 244 12.49 -8.79 18.52
CA TYR A 244 13.02 -8.25 19.78
C TYR A 244 13.78 -6.93 19.61
N LEU A 245 13.86 -6.36 18.41
CA LEU A 245 14.67 -5.18 18.11
C LEU A 245 14.40 -4.01 19.08
N GLY A 246 13.13 -3.68 19.30
CA GLY A 246 12.77 -2.60 20.24
C GLY A 246 13.20 -2.89 21.68
N ALA A 247 13.01 -4.13 22.16
CA ALA A 247 13.41 -4.51 23.51
C ALA A 247 14.95 -4.51 23.68
N LEU A 248 15.68 -4.94 22.64
CA LEU A 248 17.15 -4.88 22.62
C LEU A 248 17.64 -3.43 22.66
N GLY A 249 17.08 -2.54 21.84
CA GLY A 249 17.44 -1.12 21.89
C GLY A 249 17.10 -0.47 23.23
N ALA A 250 15.96 -0.82 23.83
CA ALA A 250 15.61 -0.36 25.17
C ALA A 250 16.61 -0.85 26.23
N LEU A 251 17.04 -2.11 26.16
CA LEU A 251 18.07 -2.66 27.05
C LEU A 251 19.41 -1.93 26.90
N MET A 252 19.78 -1.55 25.68
CA MET A 252 21.03 -0.84 25.41
C MET A 252 21.07 0.58 25.97
N SER A 253 19.90 1.20 26.20
CA SER A 253 19.84 2.53 26.82
C SER A 253 20.39 2.55 28.25
N TYR A 254 20.40 1.42 28.98
CA TYR A 254 21.02 1.33 30.30
C TYR A 254 22.54 1.49 30.29
N GLY A 255 23.18 1.22 29.14
CA GLY A 255 24.64 1.17 29.01
C GLY A 255 25.27 2.43 28.41
N ASP A 256 24.49 3.45 28.05
CA ASP A 256 24.99 4.71 27.48
C ASP A 256 25.01 5.81 28.56
N PRO A 257 26.16 6.11 29.21
CA PRO A 257 26.26 7.17 30.21
C PRO A 257 26.20 8.59 29.60
N ARG A 258 25.72 8.76 28.36
CA ARG A 258 25.67 10.06 27.67
C ARG A 258 24.39 10.87 27.90
N ASP A 259 23.41 10.33 28.64
CA ASP A 259 22.11 10.99 28.86
C ASP A 259 21.90 11.57 30.28
N GLU A 260 22.96 12.02 30.96
CA GLU A 260 22.81 12.90 32.13
C GLU A 260 22.78 14.40 31.78
N ASN A 261 22.92 14.82 30.52
CA ASN A 261 22.81 16.23 30.15
C ASN A 261 22.21 16.45 28.75
N LEU A 262 20.89 16.31 28.63
CA LEU A 262 20.11 17.00 27.61
C LEU A 262 19.05 17.85 28.30
N ASN A 263 19.51 18.98 28.84
CA ASN A 263 18.60 20.09 29.08
C ASN A 263 17.96 20.49 27.75
N LEU A 264 16.65 20.71 27.80
CA LEU A 264 15.84 21.27 26.74
C LEU A 264 16.41 22.64 26.33
N GLU A 265 17.23 22.67 25.28
CA GLU A 265 17.51 23.90 24.55
C GLU A 265 16.48 24.03 23.44
N GLU A 266 15.47 24.87 23.70
CA GLU A 266 14.65 25.48 22.67
C GLU A 266 15.57 26.23 21.69
N SER A 267 15.68 25.74 20.46
CA SER A 267 16.26 26.52 19.38
C SER A 267 15.23 27.54 18.91
N GLN A 268 15.42 28.79 19.32
CA GLN A 268 14.83 29.94 18.65
C GLN A 268 15.50 30.06 17.28
N GLU A 269 14.74 29.86 16.20
CA GLU A 269 15.17 30.22 14.86
C GLU A 269 15.10 31.75 14.70
N GLU A 270 16.27 32.38 14.55
CA GLU A 270 16.39 33.77 14.13
C GLU A 270 16.12 33.90 12.63
N ASN A 271 15.09 34.67 12.30
CA ASN A 271 14.85 35.20 10.96
C ASN A 271 16.01 36.10 10.52
N SER A 272 16.64 35.77 9.39
CA SER A 272 17.38 36.76 8.59
C SER A 272 16.77 36.86 7.20
N HIS A 273 16.08 37.98 6.99
CA HIS A 273 15.65 38.46 5.70
C HIS A 273 16.84 39.09 4.98
N GLU A 274 17.16 38.62 3.77
CA GLU A 274 17.81 39.46 2.78
C GLU A 274 16.95 39.54 1.52
N ALA A 275 16.62 40.79 1.16
CA ALA A 275 15.84 41.17 0.01
C ALA A 275 16.76 41.30 -1.21
N ALA A 276 16.33 40.71 -2.34
CA ALA A 276 16.84 41.06 -3.66
C ALA A 276 15.68 41.58 -4.52
N GLY A 277 15.92 42.73 -5.18
CA GLY A 277 14.94 43.57 -5.86
C GLY A 277 14.37 43.02 -7.17
N PRO A 278 13.51 43.81 -7.85
CA PRO A 278 12.61 43.33 -8.88
C PRO A 278 13.33 43.22 -10.23
N THR A 279 13.09 42.11 -10.94
CA THR A 279 13.42 42.02 -12.37
C THR A 279 12.18 41.60 -13.16
N ASP A 280 11.88 42.49 -14.10
CA ASP A 280 10.88 42.53 -15.16
C ASP A 280 9.92 41.35 -15.36
N VAL A 281 8.65 41.74 -15.34
CA VAL A 281 7.53 41.03 -15.93
C VAL A 281 7.63 41.16 -17.45
N THR A 282 8.06 40.11 -18.14
CA THR A 282 7.63 39.88 -19.52
C THR A 282 6.48 38.88 -19.52
N SER A 283 5.28 39.44 -19.56
CA SER A 283 4.05 38.76 -19.93
C SER A 283 4.13 38.31 -21.38
N ALA A 284 4.01 37.01 -21.62
CA ALA A 284 3.28 36.35 -22.70
C ALA A 284 3.92 34.98 -22.93
N ASP A 285 3.39 33.96 -22.27
CA ASP A 285 3.36 32.63 -22.89
C ASP A 285 1.90 32.16 -22.84
N GLU A 286 1.29 32.23 -24.01
CA GLU A 286 -0.01 31.69 -24.33
C GLU A 286 -0.06 30.21 -23.92
N HIS A 287 -1.19 29.79 -23.33
CA HIS A 287 -1.50 28.40 -23.05
C HIS A 287 -1.29 27.52 -24.30
N ASN A 288 -0.22 26.74 -24.32
CA ASN A 288 -0.07 25.63 -25.24
C ASN A 288 -0.55 24.34 -24.54
N ASP A 289 -1.86 24.13 -24.55
CA ASP A 289 -2.60 23.03 -23.92
C ASP A 289 -2.39 21.66 -24.63
N SER A 290 -1.27 21.46 -25.33
CA SER A 290 -1.15 20.43 -26.37
C SER A 290 -0.29 19.20 -26.05
N ASN A 291 0.37 19.12 -24.88
CA ASN A 291 1.17 17.94 -24.52
C ASN A 291 0.88 17.36 -23.13
N ILE A 292 0.04 16.31 -23.12
CA ILE A 292 -0.30 15.51 -21.93
C ILE A 292 0.84 14.57 -21.47
N PHE A 293 1.90 14.39 -22.26
CA PHE A 293 3.01 13.46 -21.97
C PHE A 293 4.20 14.14 -21.27
N PRO A 294 4.94 13.42 -20.41
CA PRO A 294 4.71 12.04 -19.98
C PRO A 294 3.70 11.95 -18.81
N TYR A 295 3.12 10.77 -18.63
CA TYR A 295 2.23 10.46 -17.50
C TYR A 295 2.24 8.97 -17.13
N LEU A 296 1.83 8.67 -15.90
CA LEU A 296 1.59 7.30 -15.45
C LEU A 296 0.13 6.94 -15.67
N LEU A 297 -0.15 5.89 -16.46
CA LEU A 297 -1.47 5.30 -16.57
C LEU A 297 -1.61 4.16 -15.55
N VAL A 298 -2.51 4.33 -14.58
CA VAL A 298 -2.86 3.32 -13.58
C VAL A 298 -4.18 2.67 -13.96
N ASN A 299 -4.11 1.44 -14.47
CA ASN A 299 -5.28 0.66 -14.85
C ASN A 299 -5.67 -0.30 -13.73
N ILE A 300 -6.82 -0.05 -13.10
CA ILE A 300 -7.35 -0.80 -11.97
C ILE A 300 -8.47 -1.74 -12.46
N GLY A 301 -8.09 -2.96 -12.80
CA GLY A 301 -9.02 -4.07 -13.07
C GLY A 301 -9.07 -5.03 -11.89
N SER A 302 -9.13 -6.34 -12.17
CA SER A 302 -9.00 -7.37 -11.13
C SER A 302 -7.68 -7.21 -10.36
N GLY A 303 -6.58 -7.02 -11.09
CA GLY A 303 -5.31 -6.48 -10.57
C GLY A 303 -5.10 -5.02 -11.01
N VAL A 304 -3.92 -4.47 -10.73
CA VAL A 304 -3.50 -3.12 -11.11
C VAL A 304 -2.30 -3.19 -12.05
N SER A 305 -2.34 -2.44 -13.14
CA SER A 305 -1.20 -2.27 -14.05
C SER A 305 -0.80 -0.81 -14.11
N MET A 306 0.50 -0.53 -14.03
CA MET A 306 1.06 0.81 -14.05
C MET A 306 1.98 0.95 -15.25
N ILE A 307 1.60 1.83 -16.16
CA ILE A 307 2.20 1.98 -17.49
C ILE A 307 2.69 3.41 -17.62
N GLU A 308 3.97 3.61 -17.86
CA GLU A 308 4.51 4.90 -18.23
C GLU A 308 4.16 5.17 -19.69
N VAL A 309 3.60 6.35 -19.97
CA VAL A 309 3.28 6.80 -21.31
C VAL A 309 4.10 8.04 -21.62
N ILE A 310 5.10 7.87 -22.49
CA ILE A 310 6.12 8.88 -22.82
C ILE A 310 5.66 9.74 -24.02
N GLY A 311 4.82 9.16 -24.88
CA GLY A 311 4.30 9.83 -26.07
C GLY A 311 3.31 8.97 -26.82
N LYS A 312 2.80 9.50 -27.94
CA LYS A 312 1.92 8.74 -28.85
C LYS A 312 2.60 7.43 -29.28
N GLY A 313 1.95 6.30 -28.99
CA GLY A 313 2.45 4.96 -29.29
C GLY A 313 3.72 4.54 -28.53
N LYS A 314 4.21 5.36 -27.59
CA LYS A 314 5.43 5.10 -26.81
C LYS A 314 5.06 4.95 -25.33
N PHE A 315 5.02 3.70 -24.87
CA PHE A 315 4.68 3.37 -23.49
C PHE A 315 5.40 2.10 -23.03
N GLU A 316 5.59 1.98 -21.72
CA GLU A 316 6.23 0.84 -21.09
C GLU A 316 5.48 0.45 -19.82
N ARG A 317 5.27 -0.85 -19.60
CA ARG A 317 4.67 -1.33 -18.35
C ARG A 317 5.77 -1.42 -17.29
N ILE A 318 5.75 -0.48 -16.34
CA ILE A 318 6.73 -0.40 -15.26
C ILE A 318 6.53 -1.53 -14.26
N ILE A 319 5.30 -1.70 -13.75
CA ILE A 319 4.98 -2.70 -12.73
C ILE A 319 3.46 -2.96 -12.69
N GLY A 320 3.02 -3.91 -11.86
CA GLY A 320 1.62 -4.04 -11.47
C GLY A 320 1.48 -4.54 -10.03
N SER A 321 0.29 -4.43 -9.47
CA SER A 321 -0.06 -4.97 -8.14
C SER A 321 -1.20 -5.98 -8.29
N HIS A 322 -1.12 -7.10 -7.58
CA HIS A 322 -2.20 -8.08 -7.56
C HIS A 322 -3.36 -7.68 -6.63
N LEU A 323 -3.20 -6.63 -5.81
CA LEU A 323 -4.25 -6.12 -4.92
C LEU A 323 -5.10 -5.07 -5.66
N GLY A 324 -5.83 -5.52 -6.68
CA GLY A 324 -6.75 -4.68 -7.44
C GLY A 324 -8.20 -4.83 -6.98
N GLY A 325 -9.13 -4.37 -7.82
CA GLY A 325 -10.56 -4.45 -7.53
C GLY A 325 -11.07 -5.88 -7.38
N GLY A 326 -10.38 -6.84 -7.99
CA GLY A 326 -10.73 -8.25 -7.85
C GLY A 326 -10.47 -8.79 -6.45
N THR A 327 -9.37 -8.38 -5.83
CA THR A 327 -9.10 -8.69 -4.43
C THR A 327 -10.10 -8.03 -3.50
N ILE A 328 -10.41 -6.74 -3.74
CA ILE A 328 -11.38 -5.99 -2.93
C ILE A 328 -12.73 -6.70 -2.95
N LEU A 329 -13.27 -6.98 -4.14
CA LEU A 329 -14.58 -7.61 -4.29
C LEU A 329 -14.57 -9.07 -3.80
N GLY A 330 -13.49 -9.81 -4.03
CA GLY A 330 -13.33 -11.18 -3.53
C GLY A 330 -13.39 -11.23 -2.00
N LEU A 331 -12.63 -10.38 -1.31
CA LEU A 331 -12.68 -10.28 0.15
C LEU A 331 -14.02 -9.73 0.63
N ALA A 332 -14.58 -8.72 -0.03
CA ALA A 332 -15.87 -8.15 0.34
C ALA A 332 -16.99 -9.19 0.29
N ARG A 333 -17.02 -10.01 -0.76
CA ARG A 333 -17.98 -11.11 -0.89
C ARG A 333 -17.85 -12.13 0.24
N LEU A 334 -16.62 -12.49 0.63
CA LEU A 334 -16.40 -13.44 1.73
C LEU A 334 -16.81 -12.86 3.09
N LEU A 335 -16.55 -11.58 3.33
CA LEU A 335 -16.78 -10.92 4.62
C LEU A 335 -18.22 -10.43 4.80
N THR A 336 -18.89 -10.02 3.72
CA THR A 336 -20.18 -9.32 3.80
C THR A 336 -21.30 -10.05 3.07
N GLY A 337 -20.98 -10.96 2.16
CA GLY A 337 -21.94 -11.61 1.27
C GLY A 337 -22.34 -10.77 0.05
N CYS A 338 -21.79 -9.57 -0.15
CA CYS A 338 -22.11 -8.74 -1.31
C CYS A 338 -21.74 -9.45 -2.63
N SER A 339 -22.55 -9.20 -3.66
CA SER A 339 -22.48 -9.90 -4.96
C SER A 339 -21.96 -9.03 -6.10
N SER A 340 -22.00 -7.70 -5.94
CA SER A 340 -21.59 -6.71 -6.94
C SER A 340 -20.69 -5.64 -6.32
N TYR A 341 -19.97 -4.91 -7.18
CA TYR A 341 -19.13 -3.81 -6.71
C TYR A 341 -19.99 -2.62 -6.24
N GLU A 342 -21.13 -2.38 -6.87
CA GLU A 342 -22.11 -1.36 -6.50
C GLU A 342 -22.67 -1.59 -5.09
N GLU A 343 -23.05 -2.84 -4.78
CA GLU A 343 -23.50 -3.23 -3.44
C GLU A 343 -22.39 -3.04 -2.40
N PHE A 344 -21.15 -3.45 -2.73
CA PHE A 344 -19.98 -3.22 -1.88
C PHE A 344 -19.75 -1.73 -1.59
N LEU A 345 -19.93 -0.86 -2.59
CA LEU A 345 -19.77 0.58 -2.40
C LEU A 345 -20.89 1.19 -1.57
N ASP A 346 -22.13 0.73 -1.70
CA ASP A 346 -23.22 1.18 -0.82
C ASP A 346 -22.99 0.75 0.64
N LEU A 347 -22.56 -0.50 0.87
CA LEU A 347 -22.15 -0.96 2.20
C LEU A 347 -21.03 -0.09 2.77
N SER A 348 -19.96 0.08 1.99
CA SER A 348 -18.81 0.91 2.38
C SER A 348 -19.21 2.36 2.63
N ARG A 349 -20.26 2.86 1.97
CA ARG A 349 -20.73 4.23 2.14
C ARG A 349 -21.40 4.44 3.49
N ARG A 350 -22.11 3.42 3.99
CA ARG A 350 -22.87 3.45 5.24
C ARG A 350 -22.05 3.03 6.45
N GLY A 351 -20.87 2.46 6.23
CA GLY A 351 -19.99 1.96 7.30
C GLY A 351 -19.00 2.99 7.83
N ASP A 352 -18.42 2.66 8.98
CA ASP A 352 -17.31 3.35 9.61
C ASP A 352 -16.11 2.40 9.72
N ASN A 353 -15.04 2.68 8.96
CA ASN A 353 -13.84 1.85 9.01
C ASN A 353 -13.16 1.88 10.39
N LEU A 354 -13.32 2.96 11.17
CA LEU A 354 -12.68 3.10 12.49
C LEU A 354 -13.24 2.14 13.54
N ALA A 355 -14.38 1.51 13.27
CA ALA A 355 -14.94 0.45 14.11
C ALA A 355 -14.06 -0.82 14.12
N VAL A 356 -13.31 -1.08 13.04
CA VAL A 356 -12.45 -2.27 12.90
C VAL A 356 -10.97 -1.95 12.65
N ASP A 357 -10.66 -0.75 12.17
CA ASP A 357 -9.30 -0.27 11.97
C ASP A 357 -8.67 0.19 13.29
N LEU A 358 -7.42 -0.24 13.54
CA LEU A 358 -6.59 0.27 14.62
C LEU A 358 -5.93 1.58 14.16
N THR A 359 -6.09 2.64 14.93
CA THR A 359 -5.51 3.97 14.66
C THR A 359 -4.25 4.21 15.47
N VAL A 360 -3.46 5.22 15.09
CA VAL A 360 -2.32 5.72 15.88
C VAL A 360 -2.81 6.23 17.23
N GLY A 361 -4.00 6.83 17.30
CA GLY A 361 -4.61 7.29 18.55
C GLY A 361 -4.96 6.16 19.51
N ASP A 362 -5.37 5.00 19.00
CA ASP A 362 -5.62 3.81 19.84
C ASP A 362 -4.34 3.25 20.50
N ILE A 363 -3.17 3.65 20.00
CA ILE A 363 -1.85 3.20 20.44
C ILE A 363 -1.18 4.26 21.34
N TYR A 364 -1.11 5.51 20.87
CA TYR A 364 -0.34 6.59 21.53
C TYR A 364 -1.23 7.68 22.16
N GLY A 365 -2.56 7.56 22.05
CA GLY A 365 -3.52 8.54 22.57
C GLY A 365 -3.81 9.71 21.62
N GLU A 366 -4.56 10.70 22.12
CA GLU A 366 -5.16 11.77 21.30
C GLU A 366 -4.15 12.65 20.54
N ARG A 367 -2.90 12.73 21.01
CA ARG A 367 -1.83 13.49 20.35
C ARG A 367 -1.23 12.79 19.14
N GLY A 368 -1.57 11.51 18.91
CA GLY A 368 -0.96 10.70 17.86
C GLY A 368 0.53 10.48 18.11
N TYR A 369 1.34 10.54 17.06
CA TYR A 369 2.80 10.39 17.14
C TYR A 369 3.50 11.61 16.50
N PRO A 370 3.65 12.73 17.25
CA PRO A 370 4.12 14.01 16.71
C PRO A 370 5.53 13.97 16.13
N LYS A 371 6.45 13.19 16.75
CA LYS A 371 7.87 13.09 16.32
C LYS A 371 8.03 12.77 14.84
N ILE A 372 7.09 12.02 14.26
CA ILE A 372 7.08 11.61 12.86
C ILE A 372 5.85 12.11 12.10
N GLY A 373 5.12 13.07 12.67
CA GLY A 373 3.99 13.73 12.02
C GLY A 373 2.79 12.82 11.73
N LEU A 374 2.52 11.80 12.56
CA LEU A 374 1.32 10.95 12.38
C LEU A 374 0.17 11.41 13.30
N PRO A 375 -0.93 11.95 12.75
CA PRO A 375 -2.13 12.28 13.52
C PRO A 375 -2.75 11.05 14.20
N ALA A 376 -3.45 11.27 15.32
CA ALA A 376 -4.17 10.20 16.03
C ALA A 376 -5.21 9.47 15.14
N SER A 377 -5.83 10.17 14.20
CA SER A 377 -6.81 9.60 13.27
C SER A 377 -6.20 8.71 12.17
N THR A 378 -4.88 8.63 12.07
CA THR A 378 -4.20 7.83 11.06
C THR A 378 -4.41 6.34 11.34
N THR A 379 -4.82 5.57 10.35
CA THR A 379 -4.88 4.10 10.47
C THR A 379 -3.47 3.53 10.66
N ALA A 380 -3.23 2.87 11.78
CA ALA A 380 -2.01 2.13 12.07
C ALA A 380 -2.05 0.71 11.50
N ALA A 381 -3.22 0.05 11.58
CA ALA A 381 -3.45 -1.25 10.96
C ALA A 381 -4.93 -1.40 10.58
N SER A 382 -5.22 -1.62 9.29
CA SER A 382 -6.60 -1.93 8.88
C SER A 382 -7.05 -3.25 9.51
N PHE A 383 -8.32 -3.39 9.91
CA PHE A 383 -8.81 -4.58 10.66
C PHE A 383 -8.06 -4.88 11.97
N GLY A 384 -7.19 -3.98 12.45
CA GLY A 384 -6.36 -4.22 13.64
C GLY A 384 -7.12 -4.30 14.96
N LYS A 385 -8.39 -3.88 15.01
CA LYS A 385 -9.27 -4.03 16.18
C LYS A 385 -10.02 -5.36 16.22
N VAL A 386 -9.97 -6.16 15.15
CA VAL A 386 -10.66 -7.45 15.09
C VAL A 386 -10.10 -8.40 16.17
N ASN A 387 -10.89 -8.63 17.20
CA ASN A 387 -10.54 -9.49 18.33
C ASN A 387 -11.20 -10.87 18.25
N SER A 388 -12.38 -10.96 17.62
CA SER A 388 -13.17 -12.17 17.41
C SER A 388 -13.20 -12.60 15.95
N GLY A 389 -13.25 -13.92 15.70
CA GLY A 389 -13.42 -14.50 14.37
C GLY A 389 -14.87 -14.65 13.90
N LYS A 390 -15.86 -14.24 14.71
CA LYS A 390 -17.28 -14.33 14.31
C LYS A 390 -17.68 -13.10 13.50
N LEU A 391 -17.96 -13.30 12.21
CA LEU A 391 -18.44 -12.22 11.33
C LEU A 391 -19.70 -11.52 11.84
N SER A 392 -20.60 -12.25 12.52
CA SER A 392 -21.85 -11.69 13.06
C SER A 392 -21.65 -10.64 14.17
N GLU A 393 -20.44 -10.52 14.73
CA GLU A 393 -20.11 -9.52 15.75
C GLU A 393 -19.70 -8.16 15.14
N TYR A 394 -19.61 -8.08 13.81
CA TYR A 394 -19.24 -6.87 13.08
C TYR A 394 -20.33 -6.52 12.06
N LYS A 395 -20.51 -5.22 11.79
CA LYS A 395 -21.40 -4.76 10.72
C LYS A 395 -20.73 -4.99 9.37
N ALA A 396 -21.48 -5.52 8.41
CA ALA A 396 -21.00 -5.72 7.05
C ALA A 396 -20.53 -4.40 6.42
N GLU A 397 -21.21 -3.31 6.74
CA GLU A 397 -20.88 -1.95 6.33
C GLU A 397 -19.47 -1.52 6.80
N ASP A 398 -19.13 -1.77 8.05
CA ASP A 398 -17.84 -1.36 8.64
C ASP A 398 -16.69 -2.18 8.04
N LEU A 399 -16.91 -3.48 7.80
CA LEU A 399 -15.96 -4.35 7.10
C LEU A 399 -15.74 -3.88 5.65
N ALA A 400 -16.82 -3.52 4.94
CA ALA A 400 -16.73 -3.00 3.59
C ALA A 400 -15.98 -1.66 3.55
N ALA A 401 -16.29 -0.74 4.47
CA ALA A 401 -15.61 0.55 4.60
C ALA A 401 -14.10 0.38 4.87
N ALA A 402 -13.72 -0.55 5.73
CA ALA A 402 -12.32 -0.87 6.02
C ALA A 402 -11.58 -1.49 4.83
N LEU A 403 -12.21 -2.39 4.08
CA LEU A 403 -11.65 -2.89 2.82
C LEU A 403 -11.45 -1.75 1.81
N LEU A 404 -12.48 -0.95 1.55
CA LEU A 404 -12.39 0.15 0.60
C LEU A 404 -11.27 1.10 1.01
N ASN A 405 -11.20 1.49 2.29
CA ASN A 405 -10.16 2.36 2.80
C ASN A 405 -8.75 1.78 2.60
N SER A 406 -8.56 0.52 3.01
CA SER A 406 -7.26 -0.14 3.00
C SER A 406 -6.67 -0.28 1.61
N PHE A 407 -7.45 -0.80 0.66
CA PHE A 407 -6.97 -1.08 -0.69
C PHE A 407 -6.84 0.20 -1.52
N THR A 408 -7.73 1.17 -1.34
CA THR A 408 -7.65 2.45 -2.05
C THR A 408 -6.41 3.25 -1.64
N TYR A 409 -6.07 3.24 -0.34
CA TYR A 409 -4.84 3.83 0.16
C TYR A 409 -3.61 3.09 -0.38
N ASN A 410 -3.63 1.76 -0.37
CA ASN A 410 -2.53 0.95 -0.93
C ASN A 410 -2.27 1.22 -2.42
N ILE A 411 -3.32 1.26 -3.25
CA ILE A 411 -3.20 1.55 -4.68
C ILE A 411 -2.62 2.95 -4.91
N GLY A 412 -3.12 3.96 -4.18
CA GLY A 412 -2.57 5.31 -4.24
C GLY A 412 -1.10 5.38 -3.82
N GLN A 413 -0.72 4.64 -2.78
CA GLN A 413 0.66 4.58 -2.29
C GLN A 413 1.62 4.00 -3.33
N ILE A 414 1.26 2.85 -3.91
CA ILE A 414 2.08 2.20 -4.93
C ILE A 414 2.16 3.08 -6.18
N ALA A 415 1.04 3.67 -6.61
CA ALA A 415 1.01 4.58 -7.75
C ALA A 415 1.93 5.79 -7.54
N TYR A 416 1.95 6.36 -6.34
CA TYR A 416 2.86 7.44 -5.96
C TYR A 416 4.33 7.02 -6.07
N PHE A 417 4.71 5.87 -5.50
CA PHE A 417 6.10 5.42 -5.57
C PHE A 417 6.55 5.12 -6.99
N VAL A 418 5.68 4.53 -7.82
CA VAL A 418 5.97 4.25 -9.22
C VAL A 418 6.09 5.54 -10.02
N ALA A 419 5.19 6.51 -9.82
CA ALA A 419 5.29 7.82 -10.47
C ALA A 419 6.61 8.51 -10.12
N ASN A 420 7.00 8.51 -8.84
CA ASN A 420 8.27 9.09 -8.41
C ASN A 420 9.49 8.36 -8.98
N LEU A 421 9.44 7.02 -9.06
CA LEU A 421 10.54 6.22 -9.60
C LEU A 421 10.78 6.54 -11.08
N SER A 422 9.70 6.81 -11.82
CA SER A 422 9.74 7.23 -13.23
C SER A 422 9.86 8.75 -13.42
N GLY A 423 9.93 9.56 -12.34
CA GLY A 423 9.99 11.02 -12.44
C GLY A 423 8.71 11.68 -13.01
N LEU A 424 7.56 11.03 -12.89
CA LEU A 424 6.28 11.46 -13.46
C LEU A 424 5.47 12.29 -12.47
N LYS A 425 4.96 13.44 -12.93
CA LYS A 425 4.11 14.34 -12.11
C LYS A 425 2.61 14.20 -12.37
N ARG A 426 2.22 13.42 -13.38
CA ARG A 426 0.82 13.23 -13.78
C ARG A 426 0.46 11.75 -13.69
N ILE A 427 -0.62 11.45 -12.99
CA ILE A 427 -1.17 10.10 -12.88
C ILE A 427 -2.61 10.11 -13.38
N PHE A 428 -2.87 9.27 -14.39
CA PHE A 428 -4.19 9.02 -14.92
C PHE A 428 -4.69 7.66 -14.43
N PHE A 429 -5.79 7.68 -13.68
CA PHE A 429 -6.48 6.48 -13.23
C PHE A 429 -7.58 6.07 -14.19
N ARG A 430 -7.68 4.78 -14.44
CA ARG A 430 -8.81 4.17 -15.14
C ARG A 430 -9.18 2.84 -14.51
N GLY A 431 -10.40 2.39 -14.77
CA GLY A 431 -10.87 1.04 -14.47
C GLY A 431 -12.20 1.01 -13.74
N ALA A 432 -12.98 -0.04 -13.98
CA ALA A 432 -14.36 -0.17 -13.53
C ALA A 432 -14.53 -0.19 -12.00
N TYR A 433 -13.43 -0.39 -11.25
CA TYR A 433 -13.43 -0.37 -9.79
C TYR A 433 -13.14 1.01 -9.19
N VAL A 434 -12.89 2.03 -10.01
CA VAL A 434 -12.54 3.38 -9.52
C VAL A 434 -13.35 4.46 -10.22
N CYS A 435 -13.32 4.47 -11.55
CA CYS A 435 -14.00 5.51 -12.31
C CYS A 435 -15.52 5.32 -12.22
N GLY A 436 -16.25 6.44 -12.09
CA GLY A 436 -17.68 6.44 -11.76
C GLY A 436 -17.99 6.28 -10.26
N HIS A 437 -16.98 6.08 -9.40
CA HIS A 437 -17.17 5.87 -7.96
C HIS A 437 -16.50 6.98 -7.12
N GLU A 438 -17.28 8.03 -6.83
CA GLU A 438 -16.82 9.26 -6.16
C GLU A 438 -15.97 9.00 -4.91
N LYS A 439 -16.41 8.08 -4.03
CA LYS A 439 -15.67 7.76 -2.80
C LYS A 439 -14.29 7.16 -3.04
N THR A 440 -14.16 6.29 -4.04
CA THR A 440 -12.89 5.66 -4.39
C THR A 440 -11.94 6.70 -4.98
N MET A 441 -12.46 7.54 -5.89
CA MET A 441 -11.70 8.64 -6.50
C MET A 441 -11.24 9.67 -5.47
N ASP A 442 -12.10 10.08 -4.56
CA ASP A 442 -11.78 11.01 -3.46
C ASP A 442 -10.70 10.43 -2.54
N LYS A 443 -10.80 9.15 -2.16
CA LYS A 443 -9.78 8.48 -1.31
C LYS A 443 -8.43 8.37 -2.00
N ILE A 444 -8.36 8.00 -3.29
CA ILE A 444 -7.09 8.01 -4.07
C ILE A 444 -6.53 9.43 -4.13
N SER A 445 -7.38 10.42 -4.39
CA SER A 445 -6.94 11.81 -4.51
C SER A 445 -6.35 12.34 -3.20
N ARG A 446 -7.01 12.08 -2.07
CA ARG A 446 -6.52 12.47 -0.73
C ARG A 446 -5.21 11.77 -0.38
N SER A 447 -5.09 10.49 -0.69
CA SER A 447 -3.90 9.71 -0.37
C SER A 447 -2.70 10.20 -1.20
N LEU A 448 -2.87 10.39 -2.52
CA LEU A 448 -1.84 10.98 -3.38
C LEU A 448 -1.47 12.41 -2.96
N LYS A 449 -2.45 13.25 -2.62
CA LYS A 449 -2.18 14.61 -2.14
C LYS A 449 -1.35 14.61 -0.85
N TYR A 450 -1.62 13.67 0.07
CA TYR A 450 -0.86 13.52 1.30
C TYR A 450 0.60 13.15 1.04
N TRP A 451 0.87 12.12 0.23
CA TRP A 451 2.24 11.68 -0.03
C TRP A 451 3.04 12.60 -0.95
N SER A 452 2.40 13.14 -1.98
CA SER A 452 3.05 14.04 -2.95
C SER A 452 3.15 15.48 -2.46
N LYS A 453 2.54 15.83 -1.32
CA LYS A 453 2.38 17.22 -0.85
C LYS A 453 1.75 18.14 -1.92
N GLY A 454 0.96 17.56 -2.84
CA GLY A 454 0.31 18.27 -3.94
C GLY A 454 1.15 18.39 -5.22
N GLU A 455 2.34 17.80 -5.30
CA GLU A 455 3.21 17.86 -6.49
C GLU A 455 2.74 16.95 -7.64
N VAL A 456 1.92 15.94 -7.34
CA VAL A 456 1.38 15.00 -8.32
C VAL A 456 -0.06 15.35 -8.67
N GLN A 457 -0.32 15.55 -9.96
CA GLN A 457 -1.65 15.74 -10.51
C GLN A 457 -2.34 14.39 -10.71
N THR A 458 -3.52 14.23 -10.11
CA THR A 458 -4.37 13.05 -10.23
C THR A 458 -5.54 13.34 -11.16
N THR A 459 -5.71 12.52 -12.20
CA THR A 459 -6.83 12.61 -13.15
C THR A 459 -7.52 11.26 -13.27
N PHE A 460 -8.85 11.24 -13.33
CA PHE A 460 -9.62 10.02 -13.58
C PHE A 460 -10.22 10.08 -14.98
N LEU A 461 -9.97 9.04 -15.78
CA LEU A 461 -10.49 8.98 -17.15
C LEU A 461 -11.96 8.57 -17.14
N CYS A 462 -12.80 9.38 -17.78
CA CYS A 462 -14.19 9.04 -18.07
C CYS A 462 -14.26 7.94 -19.15
N HIS A 463 -15.36 7.19 -19.16
CA HIS A 463 -15.64 6.14 -20.16
C HIS A 463 -14.57 5.03 -20.19
N GLU A 464 -13.98 4.71 -19.04
CA GLU A 464 -12.87 3.78 -18.91
C GLU A 464 -13.15 2.37 -19.43
N GLY A 465 -14.43 1.95 -19.43
CA GLY A 465 -14.86 0.66 -20.00
C GLY A 465 -14.64 0.56 -21.51
N PHE A 466 -14.57 1.68 -22.21
CA PHE A 466 -14.49 1.74 -23.68
C PHE A 466 -13.08 2.03 -24.20
N LEU A 467 -12.14 2.48 -23.37
CA LEU A 467 -10.80 2.90 -23.79
C LEU A 467 -10.02 1.81 -24.54
N GLY A 468 -10.15 0.55 -24.14
CA GLY A 468 -9.53 -0.58 -24.85
C GLY A 468 -10.11 -0.76 -26.25
N THR A 469 -11.42 -0.67 -26.38
CA THR A 469 -12.14 -0.73 -27.66
C THR A 469 -11.80 0.46 -28.56
N LEU A 470 -11.71 1.67 -28.00
CA LEU A 470 -11.31 2.88 -28.74
C LEU A 470 -9.87 2.79 -29.25
N GLY A 471 -8.95 2.29 -28.43
CA GLY A 471 -7.57 2.03 -28.85
C GLY A 471 -7.49 1.00 -29.97
N ALA A 472 -8.26 -0.10 -29.87
CA ALA A 472 -8.36 -1.09 -30.94
C ALA A 472 -8.96 -0.47 -32.22
N PHE A 473 -10.00 0.35 -32.08
CA PHE A 473 -10.62 1.06 -33.20
C PHE A 473 -9.63 1.96 -33.95
N TRP A 474 -8.84 2.77 -33.24
CA TRP A 474 -7.78 3.59 -33.84
C TRP A 474 -6.64 2.80 -34.45
N SER A 475 -6.36 1.59 -33.96
CA SER A 475 -5.33 0.74 -34.59
C SER A 475 -5.69 0.27 -36.01
N TYR A 476 -6.96 0.43 -36.42
CA TYR A 476 -7.44 0.10 -37.76
C TYR A 476 -7.28 1.22 -38.81
N GLU A 477 -6.47 2.25 -38.56
CA GLU A 477 -6.08 3.28 -39.55
C GLU A 477 -5.62 2.71 -40.91
N ASN A 478 -5.23 1.42 -40.98
CA ASN A 478 -4.85 0.74 -42.24
C ASN A 478 -6.00 -0.02 -42.96
N MET A 479 -7.25 0.08 -42.50
CA MET A 479 -8.40 -0.67 -43.09
C MET A 479 -9.42 0.20 -43.83
N GLY A 480 -9.13 1.48 -44.11
CA GLY A 480 -9.98 2.35 -44.94
C GLY A 480 -11.24 2.89 -44.24
N ILE A 481 -11.20 3.01 -42.90
CA ILE A 481 -12.27 3.56 -42.06
C ILE A 481 -11.97 4.98 -41.56
N ASP A 482 -11.08 5.69 -42.24
CA ASP A 482 -10.55 7.01 -41.86
C ASP A 482 -11.64 8.06 -41.58
N GLY A 483 -12.80 7.95 -42.25
CA GLY A 483 -13.96 8.82 -42.01
C GLY A 483 -14.67 8.60 -40.65
N LEU A 484 -14.74 7.35 -40.16
CA LEU A 484 -15.32 7.04 -38.83
C LEU A 484 -14.30 7.20 -37.69
N ALA A 485 -13.00 7.13 -37.99
CA ALA A 485 -11.92 7.40 -37.04
C ALA A 485 -11.64 8.90 -36.83
N SER A 486 -12.42 9.79 -37.46
CA SER A 486 -12.32 11.23 -37.25
C SER A 486 -12.55 11.58 -35.78
N HIS A 487 -11.69 12.47 -35.26
CA HIS A 487 -11.76 12.91 -33.87
C HIS A 487 -13.14 13.48 -33.50
N GLU A 488 -13.87 14.08 -34.45
CA GLU A 488 -15.19 14.66 -34.25
C GLU A 488 -16.28 13.60 -34.03
N VAL A 489 -16.34 12.56 -34.87
CA VAL A 489 -17.35 11.49 -34.73
C VAL A 489 -17.18 10.74 -33.42
N ILE A 490 -15.94 10.41 -33.04
CA ILE A 490 -15.67 9.76 -31.75
C ILE A 490 -15.95 10.70 -30.58
N ARG A 491 -15.65 12.00 -30.71
CA ARG A 491 -16.00 12.99 -29.69
C ARG A 491 -17.51 13.04 -29.50
N GLU A 492 -18.31 13.06 -30.56
CA GLU A 492 -19.78 12.99 -30.47
C GLU A 492 -20.27 11.70 -29.82
N VAL A 493 -19.70 10.54 -30.20
CA VAL A 493 -20.03 9.24 -29.59
C VAL A 493 -19.71 9.23 -28.09
N LEU A 494 -18.56 9.77 -27.69
CA LEU A 494 -18.16 9.85 -26.28
C LEU A 494 -19.02 10.85 -25.50
N LEU A 495 -19.33 12.00 -26.07
CA LEU A 495 -20.24 12.99 -25.47
C LEU A 495 -21.66 12.45 -25.32
N GLY A 496 -22.09 11.56 -26.22
CA GLY A 496 -23.38 10.88 -26.17
C GLY A 496 -23.39 9.59 -25.32
N ALA A 497 -22.23 9.06 -24.95
CA ALA A 497 -22.13 7.83 -24.16
C ALA A 497 -22.48 8.10 -22.69
N PRO A 498 -23.27 7.23 -22.03
CA PRO A 498 -23.56 7.40 -20.62
C PRO A 498 -22.27 7.28 -19.81
N TYR A 499 -21.98 8.30 -19.00
CA TYR A 499 -20.96 8.20 -17.95
C TYR A 499 -21.55 7.43 -16.77
N THR A 500 -20.84 6.41 -16.31
CA THR A 500 -21.29 5.51 -15.22
C THR A 500 -21.26 6.17 -13.85
N GLY A 501 -20.55 7.30 -13.69
CA GLY A 501 -20.66 8.16 -12.52
C GLY A 501 -21.77 9.19 -12.67
N GLN A 502 -22.61 9.36 -11.65
CA GLN A 502 -23.50 10.52 -11.61
C GLN A 502 -22.68 11.76 -11.25
N PHE A 503 -22.43 12.65 -12.22
CA PHE A 503 -22.15 14.05 -11.89
C PHE A 503 -23.48 14.82 -11.88
N PRO A 504 -23.74 15.70 -10.90
CA PRO A 504 -24.92 16.54 -10.93
C PRO A 504 -24.89 17.36 -12.23
N SER A 505 -25.99 17.28 -12.96
CA SER A 505 -26.24 18.00 -14.21
C SER A 505 -25.77 19.45 -14.10
N SER A 506 -24.74 19.82 -14.87
CA SER A 506 -24.55 21.23 -15.21
C SER A 506 -25.71 21.64 -16.13
N PRO A 507 -26.27 22.86 -15.99
CA PRO A 507 -27.44 23.25 -16.77
C PRO A 507 -27.04 23.30 -18.24
N LEU A 508 -27.64 22.44 -19.06
CA LEU A 508 -27.70 22.69 -20.49
C LEU A 508 -28.39 24.04 -20.68
N THR A 509 -27.62 24.99 -21.21
CA THR A 509 -28.11 26.24 -21.76
C THR A 509 -29.28 25.93 -22.70
N ARG A 510 -30.48 26.35 -22.31
CA ARG A 510 -31.60 26.52 -23.22
C ARG A 510 -31.21 27.59 -24.24
N GLU A 511 -30.66 27.19 -25.38
CA GLU A 511 -30.65 28.03 -26.56
C GLU A 511 -32.01 27.90 -27.26
N GLN A 512 -32.86 28.88 -26.95
CA GLN A 512 -33.74 29.60 -27.88
C GLN A 512 -34.55 28.75 -28.88
N GLU A 513 -35.72 28.30 -28.43
CA GLU A 513 -36.93 28.42 -29.24
C GLU A 513 -37.22 29.91 -29.42
N ASN A 514 -36.85 30.47 -30.57
CA ASN A 514 -37.38 31.72 -31.09
C ASN A 514 -37.25 31.70 -32.63
N VAL A 515 -38.19 31.01 -33.29
CA VAL A 515 -38.58 31.38 -34.64
C VAL A 515 -39.97 32.01 -34.49
N GLY A 516 -39.96 33.32 -34.29
CA GLY A 516 -41.14 34.16 -34.40
C GLY A 516 -41.45 34.39 -35.87
N ASP A 517 -42.74 34.27 -36.19
CA ASP A 517 -43.39 34.77 -37.39
C ASP A 517 -43.01 36.22 -37.74
N THR A 518 -42.82 36.49 -39.04
CA THR A 518 -43.06 37.72 -39.84
C THR A 518 -42.09 37.70 -41.04
N GLU A 519 -42.45 37.83 -42.31
CA GLU A 519 -43.66 38.25 -43.05
C GLU A 519 -43.95 37.31 -44.23
#